data_AF-A0A1H9XMR8-F1
#
_entry.id   AF-A0A1H9XMR8-F1
#
_cell.length_a   1.000
_cell.length_b   1.000
_cell.length_c   1.000
_cell.angle_alpha   90.00
_cell.angle_beta   90.00
_cell.angle_gamma   90.00
#
_symmetry.space_group_name_H-M   'P 1'
#
loop_
_entity.id
_entity.type
_entity.pdbx_description
1 polymer ?
#
loop_
_entity_poly.entity_id
_entity_poly.type
_entity_poly.pdbx_seq_one_letter_code
_entity_poly.pdbx_strand_id
1 'polypeptide(L)' 'MSKFEEIEAAVLERLRTMKAAPEVRINLLDLGVPLNAAGYSQEEIMDVLLALEQEKLVAFAAGNRLLILKDLPQ' A
#
# COMPACT_ATOMS: atom_id res chain seq x y z
N MET A 1 6.53 2.09 18.35
CA MET A 1 6.27 1.71 16.96
C MET A 1 7.14 0.52 16.62
N SER A 2 6.53 -0.57 16.15
CA SER A 2 7.28 -1.62 15.49
C SER A 2 7.72 -1.16 14.10
N LYS A 3 8.73 -1.80 13.52
CA LYS A 3 9.15 -1.53 12.13
C LYS A 3 7.99 -1.72 11.14
N PHE A 4 7.14 -2.71 11.40
CA PHE A 4 5.96 -2.97 10.58
C PHE A 4 4.96 -1.79 10.61
N GLU A 5 4.62 -1.27 11.80
CA GLU A 5 3.72 -0.12 11.96
C GLU A 5 4.25 1.14 11.26
N GLU A 6 5.57 1.34 11.24
CA GLU A 6 6.21 2.45 10.52
C GLU A 6 6.02 2.31 8.99
N ILE A 7 6.27 1.12 8.45
CA ILE A 7 6.11 0.84 7.01
C ILE A 7 4.63 0.94 6.63
N GLU A 8 3.73 0.44 7.48
CA GLU A 8 2.28 0.54 7.30
C GLU A 8 1.84 2.00 7.20
N ALA A 9 2.28 2.85 8.11
CA ALA A 9 2.00 4.28 8.07
C ALA A 9 2.51 4.92 6.77
N ALA A 10 3.73 4.58 6.33
CA ALA A 10 4.31 5.09 5.09
C ALA A 10 3.53 4.63 3.84
N VAL A 11 3.10 3.36 3.80
CA VAL A 11 2.27 2.81 2.72
C VAL A 11 0.92 3.54 2.67
N LEU A 12 0.24 3.70 3.81
CA LEU A 12 -1.03 4.39 3.90
C LEU A 12 -0.92 5.86 3.49
N GLU A 13 0.11 6.57 3.95
CA GLU A 13 0.38 7.95 3.57
C GLU A 13 0.63 8.09 2.06
N ARG A 14 1.38 7.15 1.47
CA ARG A 14 1.62 7.14 0.02
C ARG A 14 0.33 6.91 -0.75
N LEU A 15 -0.51 5.95 -0.34
CA LEU A 15 -1.82 5.71 -0.96
C LEU A 15 -2.71 6.96 -0.87
N ARG A 16 -2.74 7.65 0.28
CA ARG A 16 -3.48 8.93 0.43
C ARG A 16 -2.95 10.03 -0.48
N THR A 17 -1.63 10.16 -0.61
CA THR A 17 -0.98 11.11 -1.54
C THR A 17 -1.37 10.85 -2.99
N MET A 18 -1.58 9.58 -3.35
CA MET A 18 -2.08 9.16 -4.66
C MET A 18 -3.60 9.32 -4.80
N LYS A 19 -4.28 9.87 -3.81
CA LYS A 19 -5.74 10.04 -3.75
C LYS A 19 -6.48 8.71 -3.93
N ALA A 20 -5.94 7.65 -3.32
CA ALA A 20 -6.60 6.36 -3.24
C ALA A 20 -8.01 6.50 -2.66
N ALA A 21 -8.98 5.93 -3.36
CA ALA A 21 -10.38 5.87 -2.95
C ALA A 21 -10.95 4.51 -3.35
N PRO A 22 -12.05 4.04 -2.74
CA PRO A 22 -12.69 2.78 -3.12
C PRO A 22 -12.89 2.66 -4.64
N GLU A 23 -12.71 1.44 -5.15
CA GLU A 23 -12.80 1.06 -6.58
C GLU A 23 -11.67 1.60 -7.48
N VAL A 24 -10.80 2.48 -6.97
CA VAL A 24 -9.62 2.95 -7.69
C VAL A 24 -8.56 1.85 -7.75
N ARG A 25 -7.91 1.73 -8.92
CA ARG A 25 -6.75 0.86 -9.10
C ARG A 25 -5.48 1.67 -9.16
N ILE A 26 -4.53 1.31 -8.32
CA ILE A 26 -3.22 1.94 -8.23
C ILE A 26 -2.16 1.02 -8.82
N ASN A 27 -1.22 1.56 -9.58
CA ASN A 27 -0.06 0.79 -10.04
C ASN A 27 0.89 0.57 -8.86
N LEU A 28 1.29 -0.68 -8.64
CA LEU A 28 2.21 -1.04 -7.55
C LEU A 28 3.59 -0.40 -7.71
N LEU A 29 4.03 -0.08 -8.94
CA LEU A 29 5.28 0.64 -9.16
C LEU A 29 5.19 2.09 -8.67
N ASP A 30 4.06 2.75 -8.88
CA ASP A 30 3.82 4.13 -8.44
C ASP A 30 3.75 4.24 -6.91
N LEU A 31 3.40 3.13 -6.24
CA LEU A 31 3.45 2.97 -4.79
C LEU A 31 4.87 2.60 -4.30
N GLY A 32 5.44 1.53 -4.84
CA GLY A 32 6.64 0.88 -4.32
C GLY A 32 7.94 1.59 -4.65
N VAL A 33 8.06 2.26 -5.81
CA VAL A 33 9.30 2.95 -6.19
C VAL A 33 9.64 4.09 -5.21
N PRO A 34 8.71 4.99 -4.84
CA PRO A 34 8.98 6.01 -3.83
C PRO A 34 9.29 5.44 -2.44
N LEU A 35 8.59 4.38 -2.01
CA LEU A 35 8.84 3.74 -0.72
C LEU A 35 10.22 3.06 -0.68
N ASN A 36 10.63 2.44 -1.79
CA ASN A 36 11.96 1.88 -1.92
C ASN A 36 13.05 2.96 -1.90
N ALA A 37 12.82 4.09 -2.57
CA ALA A 37 13.71 5.25 -2.51
C ALA A 37 13.79 5.86 -1.10
N ALA A 38 12.76 5.69 -0.27
CA ALA A 38 12.75 6.07 1.15
C ALA A 38 13.48 5.06 2.06
N GLY A 39 13.95 3.93 1.52
CA GLY A 39 14.75 2.94 2.24
C GLY A 39 14.00 1.68 2.64
N TYR A 40 12.72 1.54 2.30
CA TYR A 40 11.94 0.32 2.58
C TYR A 40 12.24 -0.77 1.55
N SER A 41 12.45 -2.00 2.01
CA SER A 41 12.67 -3.14 1.11
C SER A 41 11.37 -3.52 0.40
N GLN A 42 11.48 -4.19 -0.75
CA GLN A 42 10.29 -4.70 -1.45
C GLN A 42 9.53 -5.73 -0.59
N GLU A 43 10.24 -6.58 0.13
CA GLU A 43 9.66 -7.58 1.04
C GLU A 43 8.85 -6.91 2.15
N GLU A 44 9.42 -5.88 2.78
CA GLU A 44 8.77 -5.09 3.82
C GLU A 44 7.48 -4.42 3.34
N ILE A 45 7.50 -3.83 2.14
CA ILE A 45 6.32 -3.21 1.53
C ILE A 45 5.27 -4.29 1.22
N MET A 46 5.69 -5.45 0.71
CA MET A 46 4.78 -6.54 0.37
C MET A 46 4.12 -7.17 1.59
N ASP A 47 4.84 -7.34 2.70
CA ASP A 47 4.28 -7.86 3.95
C ASP A 47 3.12 -6.98 4.46
N VAL A 48 3.30 -5.65 4.40
CA VAL A 48 2.25 -4.69 4.73
C VAL A 48 1.07 -4.79 3.75
N LEU A 49 1.33 -4.84 2.44
CA LEU A 49 0.25 -4.94 1.45
C LEU A 49 -0.57 -6.23 1.58
N LEU A 50 0.08 -7.34 1.95
CA LEU A 50 -0.58 -8.61 2.24
C LEU A 50 -1.47 -8.51 3.49
N ALA A 51 -1.01 -7.83 4.54
CA ALA A 51 -1.82 -7.58 5.73
C ALA A 51 -3.06 -6.72 5.41
N LEU A 52 -2.87 -5.63 4.65
CA LEU A 52 -3.99 -4.79 4.20
C LEU A 52 -4.99 -5.55 3.32
N GLU A 53 -4.52 -6.50 2.51
CA GLU A 53 -5.40 -7.39 1.74
C GLU A 53 -6.18 -8.36 2.64
N GLN A 54 -5.53 -8.91 3.67
CA GLN A 54 -6.20 -9.77 4.66
C GLN A 54 -7.32 -9.03 5.40
N GLU A 55 -7.14 -7.74 5.68
CA GLU A 55 -8.14 -6.85 6.27
C GLU A 55 -9.22 -6.37 5.28
N LYS A 56 -9.06 -6.73 4.00
CA LYS A 56 -9.92 -6.32 2.89
C LYS A 56 -9.97 -4.80 2.74
N LEU A 57 -8.86 -4.11 3.00
CA LEU A 57 -8.68 -2.70 2.66
C LEU A 57 -8.27 -2.57 1.19
N VAL A 58 -7.47 -3.51 0.70
CA VAL A 58 -6.99 -3.57 -0.67
C VAL A 58 -7.12 -4.99 -1.24
N ALA A 59 -6.94 -5.15 -2.54
CA ALA A 59 -6.78 -6.45 -3.20
C ALA A 59 -5.76 -6.36 -4.32
N PHE A 60 -4.95 -7.40 -4.51
CA PHE A 60 -4.11 -7.49 -5.69
C PHE A 60 -4.96 -7.73 -6.94
N ALA A 61 -4.64 -7.00 -8.00
CA ALA A 61 -5.31 -7.07 -9.28
C ALA A 61 -4.31 -7.28 -10.42
N ALA A 62 -4.79 -7.82 -11.53
CA ALA A 62 -3.98 -8.12 -12.70
C ALA A 62 -3.23 -6.87 -13.24
N GLY A 63 -2.03 -7.10 -13.75
CA GLY A 63 -1.17 -6.06 -14.34
C GLY A 63 -0.50 -5.16 -13.31
N ASN A 64 0.00 -5.73 -12.20
CA ASN A 64 0.69 -5.03 -11.12
C ASN A 64 -0.14 -3.89 -10.52
N ARG A 65 -1.41 -4.18 -10.21
CA ARG A 65 -2.32 -3.20 -9.63
C ARG A 65 -2.79 -3.60 -8.25
N LEU A 66 -3.09 -2.60 -7.46
CA LEU A 66 -3.75 -2.70 -6.17
C LEU A 66 -5.13 -2.04 -6.29
N LEU A 67 -6.19 -2.79 -6.05
CA LEU A 67 -7.55 -2.27 -5.98
C LEU A 67 -7.83 -1.82 -4.55
N ILE A 68 -8.33 -0.60 -4.37
CA ILE A 68 -8.78 -0.11 -3.07
C ILE A 68 -10.23 -0.59 -2.85
N LEU A 69 -10.47 -1.26 -1.74
CA LEU A 69 -11.77 -1.86 -1.42
C LEU A 69 -12.61 -1.01 -0.46
N LYS A 70 -11.94 -0.27 0.42
CA LYS A 70 -12.56 0.55 1.49
C LYS A 70 -11.79 1.84 1.65
N ASP A 71 -12.38 2.78 2.38
CA ASP A 71 -11.67 3.97 2.81
C ASP A 71 -10.45 3.57 3.64
N LEU A 72 -9.34 4.27 3.41
CA LEU A 72 -8.11 4.03 4.15
C LEU A 72 -8.29 4.52 5.60
N PRO A 73 -7.76 3.77 6.60
CA PRO A 73 -7.74 4.24 7.98
C PRO A 73 -7.00 5.58 8.09
N GLN A 74 -7.25 6.36 9.15
CA GLN A 74 -6.59 7.64 9.44
C GLN A 74 -5.24 7.42 10.12
#